data_AF-U1QC19-F1
#
_entry.id   AF-U1QC19-F1
#
_cell.length_a   1.000
_cell.length_b   1.000
_cell.length_c   1.000
_cell.angle_alpha   90.00
_cell.angle_beta   90.00
_cell.angle_gamma   90.00
#
_symmetry.space_group_name_H-M   'P 1'
#
loop_
_entity.id
_entity.type
_entity.pdbx_description
1 polymer ?
#
loop_
_entity_poly.entity_id
_entity_poly.type
_entity_poly.pdbx_seq_one_letter_code
_entity_poly.pdbx_strand_id
1 'polypeptide(L)'
;MDLDRVVVTADAMHTQVDTAEWIVGRGGHYLLTPLGTQKTLHRTLKALPWKNVPSTSWVDTGHERRVRRTVKVIEIPTWVDFPGSAPYP
;
A
#
# COMPACT_ATOMS: atom_id res chain seq x y z
N MET A 1 -4.12 -5.51 21.57
CA MET A 1 -3.89 -6.53 20.53
C MET A 1 -2.46 -6.38 20.08
N ASP A 2 -1.71 -7.47 20.09
CA ASP A 2 -0.40 -7.58 19.45
C ASP A 2 -0.62 -7.92 17.96
N LEU A 3 0.11 -7.27 17.06
CA LEU A 3 0.02 -7.45 15.61
C LEU A 3 1.31 -7.97 15.00
N ASP A 4 2.23 -8.52 15.80
CA ASP A 4 3.46 -9.11 15.26
C ASP A 4 3.16 -10.11 14.14
N ARG A 5 3.81 -9.89 12.99
CA ARG A 5 3.66 -10.66 11.75
C ARG A 5 2.24 -10.65 11.14
N VAL A 6 1.37 -9.74 11.56
CA VAL A 6 0.03 -9.55 11.00
C VAL A 6 0.05 -8.48 9.91
N VAL A 7 -0.65 -8.73 8.80
CA VAL A 7 -0.95 -7.73 7.77
C VAL A 7 -2.40 -7.28 7.92
N VAL A 8 -2.60 -6.00 8.23
CA VAL A 8 -3.93 -5.37 8.29
C VAL A 8 -4.28 -4.80 6.92
N THR A 9 -5.41 -5.21 6.37
CA THR A 9 -5.95 -4.63 5.14
C THR A 9 -7.12 -3.74 5.47
N ALA A 10 -7.20 -2.57 4.84
CA ALA A 10 -8.34 -1.69 4.97
C ALA A 10 -8.59 -0.90 3.69
N ASP A 11 -9.83 -0.51 3.49
CA ASP A 11 -10.22 0.27 2.32
C ASP A 11 -9.78 1.74 2.41
N ALA A 12 -10.10 2.49 1.36
CA ALA A 12 -9.69 3.86 1.20
C ALA A 12 -10.13 4.84 2.29
N MET A 13 -11.22 4.54 3.00
CA MET A 13 -11.70 5.40 4.08
C MET A 13 -10.78 5.34 5.30
N HIS A 14 -9.99 4.28 5.42
CA HIS A 14 -9.12 4.00 6.55
C HIS A 14 -7.62 4.16 6.27
N THR A 15 -7.22 4.73 5.13
CA THR A 15 -5.81 5.04 4.80
C THR A 15 -5.23 6.18 5.66
N GLN A 16 -5.71 6.39 6.88
CA GLN A 16 -5.33 7.52 7.74
C GLN A 16 -3.95 7.30 8.38
N VAL A 17 -3.23 8.40 8.64
CA VAL A 17 -1.93 8.38 9.34
C VAL A 17 -2.09 7.69 10.69
N ASP A 18 -3.08 8.10 11.48
CA ASP A 18 -3.37 7.51 12.80
C ASP A 18 -3.60 5.99 12.73
N THR A 19 -4.30 5.50 11.70
CA THR A 19 -4.50 4.07 11.49
C THR A 19 -3.17 3.35 11.22
N ALA A 20 -2.34 3.91 10.33
CA ALA A 20 -1.05 3.33 9.99
C ALA A 20 -0.09 3.34 11.18
N GLU A 21 -0.02 4.43 11.94
CA GLU A 21 0.75 4.54 13.18
C GLU A 21 0.27 3.52 14.24
N TRP A 22 -1.04 3.37 14.40
CA TRP A 22 -1.60 2.43 15.36
C TRP A 22 -1.23 0.98 15.04
N ILE A 23 -1.20 0.62 13.76
CA ILE A 23 -0.80 -0.71 13.26
C ILE A 23 0.70 -0.93 13.48
N VAL A 24 1.54 0.00 12.99
CA VAL A 24 3.00 -0.11 13.06
C VAL A 24 3.49 -0.09 14.51
N GLY A 25 2.91 0.76 15.36
CA GLY A 25 3.23 0.81 16.79
C GLY A 25 2.92 -0.49 17.56
N ARG A 26 2.24 -1.45 16.93
CA ARG A 26 1.94 -2.79 17.47
C ARG A 26 2.68 -3.91 16.75
N GLY A 27 3.69 -3.59 15.92
CA GLY A 27 4.45 -4.57 15.16
C GLY A 27 3.76 -5.09 13.90
N GLY A 28 2.60 -4.53 13.55
CA GLY A 28 1.85 -4.94 12.37
C GLY A 28 2.34 -4.28 11.07
N HIS A 29 2.00 -4.92 9.96
CA HIS A 29 2.14 -4.37 8.61
C HIS A 29 0.77 -3.99 8.07
N TYR A 30 0.71 -3.14 7.03
CA TYR A 30 -0.55 -2.76 6.41
C TYR A 30 -0.52 -2.84 4.88
N LEU A 31 -1.70 -3.08 4.30
CA LEU A 31 -2.00 -2.88 2.88
C LEU A 31 -3.25 -2.00 2.78
N LEU A 32 -3.03 -0.72 2.52
CA LEU A 32 -4.07 0.31 2.48
C LEU A 32 -4.26 0.80 1.05
N THR A 33 -5.46 1.29 0.74
CA THR A 33 -5.78 1.80 -0.59
C THR A 33 -5.82 3.33 -0.57
N PRO A 34 -4.76 4.05 -0.97
CA PRO A 34 -4.79 5.50 -1.03
C PRO A 34 -5.67 5.96 -2.20
N LEU A 35 -6.89 6.40 -1.89
CA LEU A 35 -7.79 7.04 -2.86
C LEU A 35 -7.49 8.54 -2.95
N GLY A 36 -8.00 9.19 -4.00
CA GLY A 36 -7.78 10.61 -4.29
C GLY A 36 -8.17 11.60 -3.18
N THR A 37 -8.87 11.18 -2.13
CA THR A 37 -9.11 11.98 -0.92
C THR A 37 -7.79 12.37 -0.24
N GLN A 38 -6.76 11.53 -0.33
CA GLN A 38 -5.40 11.82 0.16
C GLN A 38 -4.50 12.28 -0.97
N LYS A 39 -4.77 13.49 -1.46
CA LYS A 39 -4.15 14.05 -2.69
C LYS A 39 -2.63 14.06 -2.66
N THR A 40 -2.01 14.35 -1.50
CA THR A 40 -0.56 14.39 -1.36
C THR A 40 0.04 13.00 -1.43
N LEU A 41 -0.41 12.08 -0.56
CA LEU A 41 0.05 10.68 -0.55
C LEU A 41 -0.14 10.02 -1.93
N HIS A 42 -1.32 10.16 -2.52
CA HIS A 42 -1.59 9.61 -3.85
C HIS A 42 -0.66 10.17 -4.94
N ARG A 43 -0.32 11.47 -4.88
CA ARG A 43 0.64 12.09 -5.81
C ARG A 43 2.06 11.58 -5.58
N THR A 44 2.50 11.51 -4.33
CA THR A 44 3.79 10.95 -3.90
C THR A 44 3.95 9.53 -4.42
N LEU A 45 2.95 8.67 -4.19
CA LEU A 45 2.98 7.28 -4.66
C LEU A 45 2.93 7.16 -6.19
N LYS A 46 2.23 8.06 -6.90
CA LYS A 46 2.29 8.08 -8.37
C LYS A 46 3.64 8.50 -8.94
N ALA A 47 4.43 9.27 -8.19
CA ALA A 47 5.75 9.74 -8.61
C ALA A 47 6.84 8.65 -8.47
N LEU A 48 6.54 7.52 -7.83
CA LEU A 48 7.46 6.38 -7.76
C LEU A 48 7.83 5.89 -9.17
N PRO A 49 9.04 5.30 -9.36
CA PRO A 49 9.56 4.93 -10.66
C PRO A 49 8.92 3.63 -11.22
N TRP A 50 7.59 3.53 -11.16
CA TRP A 50 6.81 2.35 -11.52
C TRP A 50 7.13 1.77 -12.89
N LYS A 51 7.58 2.60 -13.85
CA LYS A 51 7.99 2.15 -15.18
C LYS A 51 9.11 1.10 -15.12
N ASN A 52 10.01 1.22 -14.14
CA ASN A 52 11.19 0.37 -14.00
C ASN A 52 10.95 -0.79 -13.01
N VAL A 53 9.79 -0.85 -12.36
CA VAL A 53 9.44 -1.89 -11.38
C VAL A 53 8.85 -3.11 -12.11
N PRO A 54 9.43 -4.32 -11.92
CA PRO A 54 8.85 -5.55 -12.47
C PRO A 54 7.40 -5.74 -12.04
N SER A 55 6.60 -6.33 -12.93
CA SER A 55 5.18 -6.58 -12.67
C SER A 55 4.84 -8.05 -12.76
N THR A 56 4.01 -8.52 -11.83
CA THR A 56 3.32 -9.81 -11.96
C THR A 56 1.89 -9.53 -12.38
N SER A 57 1.41 -10.18 -13.44
CA SER A 57 0.06 -10.00 -13.95
C SER A 57 -0.63 -11.33 -14.22
N TRP A 58 -1.93 -11.36 -14.02
CA TRP A 58 -2.77 -12.53 -14.27
C TRP A 58 -4.14 -12.10 -14.73
N VAL A 59 -4.82 -13.00 -15.44
CA VAL A 59 -6.16 -12.78 -15.98
C VAL A 59 -7.11 -13.70 -15.25
N ASP A 60 -8.26 -13.17 -14.88
CA ASP A 60 -9.30 -13.87 -14.15
C ASP A 60 -10.66 -13.43 -14.71
N THR A 61 -11.70 -14.21 -14.46
CA THR A 61 -13.08 -13.90 -14.84
C THR A 61 -13.90 -13.73 -13.56
N GLY A 62 -14.13 -12.48 -13.16
CA GLY A 62 -14.92 -12.14 -11.99
C GLY A 62 -16.19 -11.40 -12.39
N HIS A 63 -17.33 -11.78 -11.81
CA HIS A 63 -18.66 -11.22 -12.14
C HIS A 63 -18.92 -11.20 -13.66
N GLU A 64 -18.62 -12.33 -14.33
CA GLU A 64 -18.80 -12.50 -15.79
C GLU A 64 -17.92 -11.58 -16.66
N ARG A 65 -17.01 -10.81 -16.04
CA ARG A 65 -16.10 -9.91 -16.73
C ARG A 65 -14.69 -10.46 -16.69
N ARG A 66 -14.03 -10.45 -17.85
CA ARG A 66 -12.59 -10.71 -17.96
C ARG A 66 -11.82 -9.54 -17.36
N VAL A 67 -11.03 -9.79 -16.32
CA VAL A 67 -10.23 -8.82 -15.57
C VAL A 67 -8.76 -9.20 -15.65
N ARG A 68 -7.90 -8.22 -15.93
CA ARG A 68 -6.46 -8.35 -15.73
C ARG A 68 -6.08 -7.64 -14.44
N ARG A 69 -5.42 -8.35 -13.52
CA ARG A 69 -4.85 -7.78 -12.31
C ARG A 69 -3.33 -7.73 -12.44
N THR A 70 -2.73 -6.61 -12.05
CA THR A 70 -1.30 -6.37 -12.14
C THR A 70 -0.81 -5.84 -10.80
N VAL A 71 0.24 -6.46 -10.26
CA VAL A 71 0.89 -6.04 -9.02
C VAL A 71 2.33 -5.64 -9.32
N LYS A 72 2.76 -4.54 -8.70
CA LYS A 72 4.13 -4.05 -8.67
C LYS A 72 4.48 -3.78 -7.21
N VAL A 73 5.69 -4.18 -6.82
CA VAL A 73 6.20 -3.97 -5.45
C VAL A 73 7.55 -3.30 -5.58
N ILE A 74 7.76 -2.26 -4.80
CA ILE A 74 9.02 -1.52 -4.71
C ILE A 74 9.29 -1.26 -3.24
N GLU A 75 10.56 -1.31 -2.84
CA GLU A 75 10.96 -0.74 -1.57
C GLU A 75 10.66 0.75 -1.56
N ILE A 76 10.14 1.21 -0.43
CA ILE A 76 9.65 2.57 -0.31
C ILE A 76 10.86 3.53 -0.18
N PRO A 77 10.98 4.54 -1.05
CA PRO A 77 12.08 5.49 -0.95
C PRO A 77 11.94 6.39 0.29
N THR A 78 13.08 6.85 0.82
CA THR A 78 13.15 7.70 2.02
C THR A 78 12.43 9.04 1.92
N TRP A 79 12.11 9.52 0.70
CA TRP A 79 11.34 10.75 0.48
C TRP A 79 9.82 10.54 0.59
N VAL A 80 9.35 9.30 0.72
CA VAL A 80 7.94 9.04 1.00
C VAL A 80 7.69 9.12 2.49
N ASP A 81 6.98 10.16 2.89
CA ASP A 81 6.63 10.43 4.29
C ASP A 81 5.24 9.87 4.62
N PHE A 82 5.20 8.62 5.09
CA PHE A 82 3.99 7.96 5.56
C PHE A 82 4.35 6.90 6.63
N PRO A 83 3.56 6.68 7.69
CA PRO A 83 3.97 5.81 8.80
C PRO A 83 4.37 4.41 8.34
N GLY A 84 5.50 3.89 8.81
CA GLY A 84 6.02 2.58 8.36
C GLY A 84 6.66 2.58 6.96
N SER A 85 6.88 3.76 6.36
CA SER A 85 7.67 3.90 5.11
C SER A 85 9.18 3.89 5.35
N ALA A 86 9.66 3.70 6.58
CA ALA A 86 11.08 3.49 6.80
C ALA A 86 11.49 2.13 6.19
N PRO A 87 12.68 2.02 5.57
CA PRO A 87 13.24 0.72 5.20
C PRO A 87 13.26 -0.19 6.43
N TYR A 88 12.86 -1.45 6.24
CA TYR A 88 13.05 -2.47 7.27
C TYR A 88 14.57 -2.59 7.55
N PRO A 89 15.03 -2.62 8.82
CA PRO A 89 16.45 -2.78 9.14
C PRO A 89 17.03 -4.11 8.63
#